data_AF-A0A6N7XIH6-F1
#
_entry.id   AF-A0A6N7XIH6-F1
#
_cell.length_a   1.000
_cell.length_b   1.000
_cell.length_c   1.000
_cell.angle_alpha   90.00
_cell.angle_beta   90.00
_cell.angle_gamma   90.00
#
_symmetry.space_group_name_H-M   'P 1'
#
loop_
_entity.id
_entity.type
_entity.pdbx_description
1 polymer ?
#
loop_
_entity_poly.entity_id
_entity_poly.type
_entity_poly.pdbx_seq_one_letter_code
_entity_poly.pdbx_strand_id
1 'polypeptide(L)'
;MKEYQIQKDRKRVLPSEVYYQCLWVVKDMNRLQEIAGMEFRREMLAEDVLTYGNTAMQESPVAAEAMFKLDCIHRALMEIPEIYREGIIENIQTRRTGYPCSAHENTWKKWKQRFIYMLAENLRLIP
;
A
#
# COMPACT_ATOMS: atom_id res chain seq x y z
N MET A 1 -2.31 -17.81 -14.58
CA MET A 1 -2.50 -16.36 -14.84
C MET A 1 -3.66 -16.17 -15.80
N LYS A 2 -4.71 -15.47 -15.36
CA LYS A 2 -5.68 -14.73 -16.19
C LYS A 2 -6.23 -13.62 -15.28
N GLU A 3 -5.49 -12.54 -15.13
CA GLU A 3 -5.99 -11.34 -14.45
C GLU A 3 -6.69 -10.48 -15.48
N TYR A 4 -8.00 -10.70 -15.63
CA TYR A 4 -8.82 -9.79 -16.41
C TYR A 4 -9.34 -8.71 -15.45
N GLN A 5 -8.72 -7.52 -15.53
CA GLN A 5 -9.40 -6.30 -15.08
C GLN A 5 -10.82 -6.30 -15.68
N ILE A 6 -11.82 -5.98 -14.85
CA ILE A 6 -13.21 -5.97 -15.32
C ILE A 6 -13.36 -4.79 -16.29
N GLN A 7 -13.38 -5.08 -17.59
CA GLN A 7 -13.51 -4.06 -18.64
C GLN A 7 -14.90 -3.40 -18.69
N LYS A 8 -15.88 -3.88 -17.90
CA LYS A 8 -17.22 -3.28 -17.82
C LYS A 8 -17.19 -1.88 -17.21
N ASP A 9 -16.24 -1.59 -16.32
CA ASP A 9 -16.14 -0.29 -15.65
C ASP A 9 -14.97 0.51 -16.25
N ARG A 10 -15.16 1.01 -17.49
CA ARG A 10 -14.12 1.70 -18.30
C ARG A 10 -13.45 2.89 -17.58
N LYS A 11 -14.07 3.41 -16.53
CA LYS A 11 -13.60 4.58 -15.77
C LYS A 11 -12.39 4.28 -14.87
N ARG A 12 -12.15 3.02 -14.49
CA ARG A 12 -11.08 2.63 -13.55
C ARG A 12 -10.21 1.49 -14.07
N VAL A 13 -9.87 1.56 -15.35
CA VAL A 13 -8.97 0.62 -16.02
C VAL A 13 -7.57 1.23 -15.97
N LEU A 14 -6.60 0.47 -15.47
CA LEU A 14 -5.21 0.91 -15.37
C LEU A 14 -4.37 0.19 -16.42
N PRO A 15 -3.33 0.83 -17.00
CA PRO A 15 -2.30 0.12 -17.74
C PRO A 15 -1.76 -1.06 -16.93
N SER A 16 -1.41 -2.16 -17.61
CA SER A 16 -0.96 -3.39 -16.93
C SER A 16 0.27 -3.13 -16.05
N GLU A 17 1.18 -2.28 -16.50
CA GLU A 17 2.41 -1.90 -15.81
C GLU A 17 2.09 -1.19 -14.49
N VAL A 18 1.21 -0.19 -14.52
CA VAL A 18 0.77 0.58 -13.34
C VAL A 18 0.07 -0.35 -12.35
N TYR A 19 -0.81 -1.21 -12.85
CA TYR A 19 -1.51 -2.20 -12.03
C TYR A 19 -0.53 -3.12 -11.29
N TYR A 20 0.47 -3.66 -12.00
CA TYR A 20 1.47 -4.53 -11.38
C TYR A 20 2.36 -3.78 -10.40
N GLN A 21 2.77 -2.54 -10.70
CA GLN A 21 3.53 -1.71 -9.76
C GLN A 21 2.78 -1.55 -8.43
N CYS A 22 1.48 -1.23 -8.47
CA CYS A 22 0.64 -1.14 -7.27
C CYS A 22 0.59 -2.47 -6.51
N LEU A 23 0.40 -3.61 -7.20
CA LEU A 23 0.40 -4.92 -6.55
C LEU A 23 1.72 -5.23 -5.85
N TRP A 24 2.85 -4.89 -6.47
CA TRP A 24 4.17 -5.12 -5.89
C TRP A 24 4.39 -4.26 -4.65
N VAL A 25 3.97 -2.99 -4.68
CA VAL A 25 4.04 -2.10 -3.53
C VAL A 25 3.27 -2.66 -2.33
N VAL A 26 2.07 -3.20 -2.55
CA VAL A 26 1.26 -3.81 -1.48
C VAL A 26 1.86 -5.12 -0.96
N LYS A 27 2.47 -5.91 -1.85
CA LYS A 27 3.21 -7.13 -1.44
C LYS A 27 4.43 -6.81 -0.59
N ASP A 28 5.08 -5.70 -0.90
CA ASP A 28 6.29 -5.23 -0.22
C ASP A 28 6.01 -4.48 1.09
N MET A 29 4.74 -4.35 1.47
CA MET A 29 4.30 -3.58 2.64
C MET A 29 5.03 -3.98 3.93
N ASN A 30 5.27 -5.26 4.16
CA ASN A 30 5.96 -5.73 5.38
C ASN A 30 7.41 -5.21 5.44
N ARG A 31 8.14 -5.25 4.32
CA ARG A 31 9.51 -4.72 4.24
C ARG A 31 9.52 -3.20 4.45
N LEU A 32 8.54 -2.49 3.88
CA LEU A 32 8.41 -1.04 4.05
C LEU A 32 8.11 -0.66 5.51
N GLN A 33 7.26 -1.43 6.19
CA GLN A 33 6.97 -1.24 7.62
C GLN A 33 8.20 -1.46 8.49
N GLU A 34 9.02 -2.47 8.18
CA GLU A 34 10.28 -2.71 8.88
C GLU A 34 11.26 -1.53 8.72
N ILE A 35 11.41 -1.02 7.50
CA ILE A 35 12.26 0.15 7.21
C ILE A 35 11.78 1.37 8.00
N ALA A 36 10.48 1.68 7.95
CA ALA A 36 9.90 2.80 8.69
C ALA A 36 10.06 2.61 10.22
N GLY A 37 9.86 1.40 10.73
CA GLY A 37 10.02 1.08 12.15
C GLY A 37 11.47 1.08 12.65
N MET A 38 12.45 0.82 11.79
CA MET A 38 13.87 1.01 12.13
C MET A 38 14.22 2.48 12.32
N GLU A 39 13.64 3.35 11.49
CA GLU A 39 13.94 4.79 11.51
C GLU A 39 13.27 5.47 12.70
N PHE A 40 12.04 5.08 13.05
CA PHE A 40 11.40 5.53 14.29
C PHE A 40 12.19 5.11 15.54
N ARG A 41 12.71 3.86 15.56
CA ARG A 41 13.59 3.40 16.66
C ARG A 41 14.90 4.17 16.72
N ARG A 42 15.47 4.51 15.55
CA ARG A 42 16.69 5.31 15.45
C ARG A 42 16.46 6.72 16.00
N GLU A 43 15.34 7.35 15.68
CA GLU A 43 14.95 8.66 16.19
C GLU A 43 14.76 8.65 17.72
N MET A 44 14.01 7.67 18.24
CA MET A 44 13.81 7.50 19.69
C MET A 44 15.14 7.31 20.44
N LEU A 45 16.05 6.48 19.91
CA LEU A 45 17.38 6.29 20.50
C LEU A 45 18.26 7.54 20.39
N ALA A 46 18.08 8.37 19.36
CA ALA A 46 18.80 9.63 19.20
C ALA A 46 18.32 10.69 20.19
N GLU A 47 17.02 10.69 20.54
CA GLU A 47 16.43 11.56 21.55
C GLU A 47 16.97 11.25 22.96
N ASP A 48 17.19 9.98 23.28
CA ASP A 48 17.87 9.56 24.53
C ASP A 48 19.38 9.92 24.54
N VAL A 49 19.99 10.19 23.39
CA VAL A 49 21.44 10.49 23.21
C VAL A 49 21.72 12.00 23.09
N LEU A 50 20.76 12.87 23.46
CA LEU A 50 20.88 14.34 23.43
C LEU A 50 21.93 14.96 24.39
N THR A 51 22.97 14.22 24.83
CA THR A 51 24.08 14.81 25.62
C THR A 51 25.26 15.28 24.76
N TYR A 52 25.47 14.83 23.52
CA TYR A 52 26.64 15.25 22.75
C TYR A 52 26.39 15.46 21.24
N GLY A 53 26.13 16.72 20.88
CA GLY A 53 26.66 17.33 19.66
C GLY A 53 25.91 17.08 18.34
N ASN A 54 25.07 18.04 17.96
CA ASN A 54 24.81 18.54 16.59
C ASN A 54 25.21 17.66 15.39
N THR A 55 24.66 16.46 15.28
CA THR A 55 24.41 15.84 13.98
C THR A 55 22.92 15.92 13.74
N ALA A 56 22.48 16.93 12.97
CA ALA A 56 21.15 16.94 12.38
C ALA A 56 20.97 15.59 11.67
N MET A 57 20.21 14.69 12.29
CA MET A 57 20.10 13.32 11.84
C MET A 57 19.28 13.35 10.57
N GLN A 58 19.95 13.41 9.42
CA GLN A 58 19.28 13.42 8.12
C GLN A 58 18.44 12.15 8.01
N GLU A 59 17.14 12.32 7.82
CA GLU A 59 16.22 11.23 7.48
C GLU A 59 16.79 10.47 6.28
N SER A 60 16.84 9.15 6.39
CA SER A 60 17.28 8.32 5.27
C SER A 60 16.31 8.52 4.09
N PRO A 61 16.77 8.83 2.87
CA PRO A 61 15.89 8.99 1.72
C PRO A 61 15.09 7.71 1.43
N VAL A 62 15.63 6.54 1.81
CA VAL A 62 14.96 5.24 1.70
C VAL A 62 13.78 5.14 2.68
N ALA A 63 13.93 5.70 3.88
CA ALA A 63 12.89 5.73 4.90
C ALA A 63 11.73 6.63 4.48
N ALA A 64 12.05 7.83 3.99
CA ALA A 64 11.07 8.78 3.49
C ALA A 64 10.24 8.18 2.36
N GLU A 65 10.87 7.47 1.41
CA GLU A 65 10.15 6.77 0.34
C GLU A 65 9.25 5.65 0.88
N ALA A 66 9.73 4.88 1.86
CA ALA A 66 8.94 3.81 2.48
C ALA A 66 7.71 4.37 3.22
N MET A 67 7.88 5.43 4.01
CA MET A 67 6.79 6.12 4.70
C MET A 67 5.77 6.70 3.71
N PHE A 68 6.24 7.32 2.62
CA PHE A 68 5.36 7.84 1.57
C PHE A 68 4.50 6.72 0.94
N LYS A 69 5.11 5.58 0.60
CA LYS A 69 4.37 4.43 0.04
C LYS A 69 3.36 3.86 1.03
N LEU A 70 3.72 3.75 2.31
CA LEU A 70 2.80 3.28 3.36
C LEU A 70 1.62 4.23 3.55
N ASP A 71 1.86 5.54 3.54
CA ASP A 71 0.80 6.56 3.62
C ASP A 71 -0.13 6.48 2.39
N CYS A 72 0.43 6.30 1.18
CA CYS A 72 -0.37 6.10 -0.03
C CYS A 72 -1.29 4.87 0.06
N ILE A 73 -0.79 3.76 0.61
CA ILE A 73 -1.59 2.55 0.88
C ILE A 73 -2.68 2.86 1.90
N HIS A 74 -2.34 3.52 3.02
CA HIS A 74 -3.28 3.84 4.08
C HIS A 74 -4.44 4.71 3.56
N ARG A 75 -4.14 5.79 2.84
CA ARG A 75 -5.15 6.66 2.22
C ARG A 75 -6.04 5.90 1.24
N ALA A 76 -5.47 5.01 0.42
CA ALA A 76 -6.25 4.19 -0.50
C ALA A 76 -7.17 3.18 0.23
N LEU A 77 -6.78 2.68 1.40
CA LEU A 77 -7.61 1.81 2.23
C LEU A 77 -8.74 2.58 2.92
N MET A 78 -8.54 3.86 3.29
CA MET A 78 -9.57 4.68 3.93
C MET A 78 -10.80 4.91 3.03
N GLU A 79 -10.62 4.88 1.71
CA GLU A 79 -11.68 4.92 0.71
C GLU A 79 -12.53 3.65 0.61
N ILE A 80 -12.09 2.56 1.26
CA ILE A 80 -12.76 1.27 1.26
C ILE A 80 -13.47 1.07 2.60
N PRO A 81 -14.69 0.51 2.63
CA PRO A 81 -15.33 0.12 3.88
C PRO A 81 -14.46 -0.87 4.67
N GLU A 82 -14.39 -0.67 5.98
CA GLU A 82 -13.48 -1.37 6.90
C GLU A 82 -13.54 -2.90 6.75
N ILE A 83 -14.75 -3.45 6.62
CA ILE A 83 -15.05 -4.88 6.47
C ILE A 83 -14.26 -5.54 5.32
N TYR A 84 -13.90 -4.78 4.28
CA TYR A 84 -13.23 -5.31 3.09
C TYR A 84 -11.70 -5.08 3.07
N ARG A 85 -11.16 -4.19 3.92
CA ARG A 85 -9.77 -3.74 3.85
C ARG A 85 -8.79 -4.91 4.02
N GLU A 86 -8.94 -5.65 5.10
CA GLU A 86 -8.07 -6.78 5.44
C GLU A 86 -8.11 -7.88 4.37
N GLY A 87 -9.32 -8.27 3.94
CA GLY A 87 -9.49 -9.29 2.91
C GLY A 87 -8.89 -8.89 1.55
N ILE A 88 -8.84 -7.60 1.21
CA ILE A 88 -8.19 -7.12 -0.02
C ILE A 88 -6.67 -7.21 0.09
N ILE A 89 -6.09 -6.80 1.23
CA ILE A 89 -4.64 -6.87 1.46
C ILE A 89 -4.20 -8.34 1.45
N GLU A 90 -4.89 -9.20 2.20
CA GLU A 90 -4.57 -10.63 2.28
C GLU A 90 -4.66 -11.28 0.89
N ASN A 91 -5.69 -10.95 0.11
CA ASN A 91 -5.84 -11.44 -1.27
C ASN A 91 -4.64 -11.08 -2.16
N ILE A 92 -4.13 -9.84 -2.04
CA ILE A 92 -2.99 -9.37 -2.84
C ILE A 92 -1.68 -10.03 -2.35
N GLN A 93 -1.46 -10.11 -1.04
CA GLN A 93 -0.26 -10.67 -0.45
C GLN A 93 -0.14 -12.17 -0.69
N THR A 94 -1.16 -12.95 -0.30
CA THR A 94 -1.14 -14.42 -0.30
C THR A 94 -1.47 -15.05 -1.65
N ARG A 95 -1.96 -14.27 -2.62
CA ARG A 95 -2.52 -14.77 -3.89
C ARG A 95 -3.64 -15.80 -3.72
N ARG A 96 -4.29 -15.88 -2.54
CA ARG A 96 -5.43 -16.79 -2.32
C ARG A 96 -6.57 -16.43 -3.27
N THR A 97 -7.15 -17.46 -3.88
CA THR A 97 -8.23 -17.35 -4.88
C THR A 97 -9.63 -17.19 -4.27
N GLY A 98 -9.75 -17.11 -2.93
CA GLY A 98 -11.01 -16.93 -2.24
C GLY A 98 -11.03 -15.66 -1.41
N TYR A 99 -12.07 -14.85 -1.56
CA TYR A 99 -12.39 -13.82 -0.59
C TYR A 99 -13.18 -14.42 0.58
N PRO A 100 -13.16 -13.81 1.77
CA PRO A 100 -14.02 -14.24 2.87
C PRO A 100 -15.49 -14.35 2.45
N CYS A 101 -16.21 -15.35 2.95
CA CYS A 101 -17.62 -15.62 2.62
C CYS A 101 -18.61 -14.51 3.06
N SER A 102 -18.14 -13.37 3.53
CA SER A 102 -18.96 -12.25 4.00
C SER A 102 -19.61 -11.45 2.88
N ALA A 103 -19.14 -11.57 1.63
CA ALA A 103 -19.76 -10.91 0.48
C ALA A 103 -19.54 -11.67 -0.83
N HIS A 104 -20.39 -11.37 -1.81
CA HIS A 104 -20.28 -11.93 -3.16
C HIS A 104 -18.96 -11.53 -3.82
N GLU A 105 -18.36 -12.43 -4.62
CA GLU A 105 -17.05 -12.25 -5.27
C GLU A 105 -16.94 -10.95 -6.09
N ASN A 106 -18.03 -10.55 -6.75
CA ASN A 106 -18.10 -9.29 -7.51
C ASN A 106 -17.91 -8.04 -6.63
N THR A 107 -18.40 -8.07 -5.39
CA THR A 107 -18.23 -6.95 -4.45
C THR A 107 -16.76 -6.79 -4.09
N TRP A 108 -16.08 -7.91 -3.84
CA TRP A 108 -14.65 -7.92 -3.57
C TRP A 108 -13.80 -7.46 -4.76
N LYS A 109 -14.11 -7.94 -5.97
CA LYS A 109 -13.45 -7.49 -7.21
C LYS A 109 -13.62 -5.98 -7.42
N LYS A 110 -14.82 -5.44 -7.17
CA LYS A 110 -15.11 -4.00 -7.26
C LYS A 110 -14.25 -3.19 -6.29
N TRP A 111 -14.20 -3.59 -5.02
CA TRP A 111 -13.41 -2.88 -4.02
C TRP A 111 -11.90 -3.02 -4.24
N LYS A 112 -11.43 -4.19 -4.67
CA LYS A 112 -10.03 -4.38 -5.08
C LYS A 112 -9.66 -3.48 -6.27
N GLN A 113 -10.54 -3.34 -7.26
CA GLN A 113 -10.30 -2.44 -8.39
C GLN A 113 -10.30 -0.97 -7.95
N ARG A 114 -11.23 -0.56 -7.08
CA ARG A 114 -11.23 0.79 -6.47
C ARG A 114 -9.92 1.05 -5.73
N PHE A 115 -9.51 0.11 -4.88
CA PHE A 115 -8.27 0.20 -4.09
C PHE A 115 -7.06 0.46 -4.97
N ILE A 116 -6.84 -0.40 -5.97
CA ILE A 116 -5.64 -0.32 -6.82
C ILE A 116 -5.65 0.98 -7.64
N TYR A 117 -6.83 1.44 -8.08
CA TYR A 117 -6.98 2.74 -8.73
C TYR A 117 -6.58 3.90 -7.81
N MET A 118 -7.14 3.98 -6.60
CA MET A 118 -6.80 5.04 -5.65
C MET A 118 -5.32 4.97 -5.23
N LEU A 119 -4.76 3.77 -5.13
CA LEU A 119 -3.34 3.60 -4.84
C LEU A 119 -2.45 4.12 -5.98
N ALA A 120 -2.83 3.87 -7.24
CA ALA A 120 -2.11 4.42 -8.40
C ALA A 120 -2.14 5.95 -8.43
N GLU A 121 -3.29 6.55 -8.09
CA GLU A 121 -3.48 8.00 -7.96
C GLU A 121 -2.59 8.57 -6.85
N ASN A 122 -2.62 7.96 -5.66
CA ASN A 122 -1.79 8.38 -4.53
C ASN A 122 -0.28 8.26 -4.82
N LEU A 123 0.12 7.20 -5.52
CA LEU A 123 1.51 7.00 -5.97
C LEU A 123 1.90 7.90 -7.15
N ARG A 124 0.98 8.72 -7.66
CA ARG A 124 1.19 9.62 -8.82
C ARG A 124 1.59 8.88 -10.10
N LEU A 125 1.13 7.64 -10.26
CA LEU A 125 1.35 6.83 -11.48
C LEU A 125 0.33 7.16 -12.57
N ILE A 126 -0.77 7.79 -12.20
CA ILE A 126 -1.82 8.28 -13.08
C ILE A 126 -2.16 9.74 -12.74
N PRO A 127 -2.62 10.52 -13.72
CA PRO A 127 -3.00 11.93 -13.52
C PRO A 127 -4.30 12.08 -12.71
#